data_AF-A0A0D5A130-F1
#
_entry.id   AF-A0A0D5A130-F1
#
_cell.length_a   1.000
_cell.length_b   1.000
_cell.length_c   1.000
_cell.angle_alpha   90.00
_cell.angle_beta   90.00
_cell.angle_gamma   90.00
#
_symmetry.space_group_name_H-M   'P 1'
#
loop_
_entity.id
_entity.type
_entity.pdbx_description
1 polymer ?
#
loop_
_entity_poly.entity_id
_entity_poly.type
_entity_poly.pdbx_seq_one_letter_code
_entity_poly.pdbx_strand_id
1 'polypeptide(L)'
;MLERIKSLKGLLAACAAMQCTFVCFYDDQDETDYIGADPDEALEALEACDVMNLVVLDVAGARMGWVLIVTERGQDPEEQMADYTATGRINFLLSDPEFA
;
A
#
# COMPACT_ATOMS: atom_id res chain seq x y z
N MET A 1 5.96 -3.91 -21.30
CA MET A 1 5.61 -2.74 -20.49
C MET A 1 4.77 -3.24 -19.35
N LEU A 2 5.26 -3.07 -18.13
CA LEU A 2 4.41 -3.05 -16.95
C LEU A 2 4.08 -1.57 -16.75
N GLU A 3 2.80 -1.21 -16.81
CA GLU A 3 2.38 0.17 -16.59
C GLU A 3 2.52 0.50 -15.11
N ARG A 4 3.02 1.71 -14.81
CA ARG A 4 3.20 2.20 -13.44
C ARG A 4 1.89 2.09 -12.66
N ILE A 5 1.93 1.47 -11.48
CA ILE A 5 0.75 1.40 -10.60
C ILE A 5 0.53 2.78 -10.00
N LYS A 6 -0.61 3.39 -10.33
CA LYS A 6 -0.99 4.74 -9.88
C LYS A 6 -2.11 4.80 -8.84
N SER A 7 -2.83 3.71 -8.60
CA SER A 7 -3.98 3.70 -7.68
C SER A 7 -3.78 2.69 -6.56
N LEU A 8 -4.35 2.98 -5.39
CA LEU A 8 -4.31 2.10 -4.23
C LEU A 8 -4.85 0.70 -4.55
N LYS A 9 -6.02 0.62 -5.21
CA LYS A 9 -6.61 -0.65 -5.64
C LYS A 9 -5.68 -1.45 -6.58
N GLY A 10 -4.91 -0.77 -7.44
CA GLY A 10 -3.91 -1.40 -8.30
C GLY A 10 -2.74 -1.98 -7.50
N LEU A 11 -2.26 -1.25 -6.48
CA LEU A 11 -1.19 -1.69 -5.60
C LEU A 11 -1.60 -2.93 -4.79
N LEU A 12 -2.78 -2.89 -4.16
CA LEU A 12 -3.33 -4.00 -3.39
C LEU A 12 -3.52 -5.25 -4.27
N ALA A 13 -4.05 -5.12 -5.48
CA ALA A 13 -4.20 -6.22 -6.42
C ALA A 13 -2.85 -6.85 -6.83
N ALA A 14 -1.82 -6.04 -7.07
CA ALA A 14 -0.48 -6.54 -7.40
C ALA A 14 0.20 -7.24 -6.21
N CYS A 15 0.00 -6.73 -4.99
CA CYS A 15 0.50 -7.37 -3.77
C CYS A 15 -0.24 -8.68 -3.45
N ALA A 16 -1.57 -8.73 -3.62
CA ALA A 16 -2.34 -9.97 -3.46
C ALA A 16 -1.92 -11.05 -4.47
N ALA A 17 -1.59 -10.67 -5.71
CA ALA A 17 -1.04 -11.60 -6.71
C ALA A 17 0.33 -12.20 -6.30
N MET A 18 1.07 -11.52 -5.41
CA MET A 18 2.33 -12.01 -4.82
C MET A 18 2.13 -12.70 -3.45
N GLN A 19 0.89 -12.92 -3.01
CA GLN A 19 0.53 -13.50 -1.71
C GLN A 19 1.08 -12.69 -0.52
N CYS A 20 1.11 -11.37 -0.65
CA CYS A 20 1.49 -10.47 0.43
C CYS A 20 0.44 -10.44 1.56
N THR A 21 0.89 -10.04 2.75
CA THR A 21 0.01 -9.66 3.87
C THR A 21 0.02 -8.13 4.00
N PHE A 22 -1.15 -7.54 4.15
CA PHE A 22 -1.37 -6.14 4.44
C PHE A 22 -1.50 -5.91 5.94
N VAL A 23 -0.95 -4.80 6.42
CA VAL A 23 -1.03 -4.33 7.80
C VAL A 23 -1.41 -2.85 7.74
N CYS A 24 -2.66 -2.54 8.08
CA CYS A 24 -3.23 -1.20 8.02
C CYS A 24 -3.37 -0.63 9.43
N PHE A 25 -2.94 0.61 9.64
CA PHE A 25 -2.96 1.28 10.96
C PHE A 25 -3.05 2.80 10.81
N TYR A 26 -3.58 3.44 11.85
CA TYR A 26 -3.63 4.90 11.98
C TYR A 26 -2.23 5.49 12.25
N ASP A 27 -2.06 6.81 12.11
CA ASP A 27 -0.75 7.49 12.21
C ASP A 27 -0.04 7.30 13.56
N ASP A 28 -0.81 7.08 14.63
CA ASP A 28 -0.35 6.81 15.99
C ASP A 28 0.22 5.40 16.21
N GLN A 29 0.07 4.45 15.26
CA GLN A 29 0.66 3.10 15.24
C GLN A 29 0.35 2.16 16.43
N ASP A 30 -0.35 2.63 17.46
CA ASP A 30 -0.64 1.88 18.69
C ASP A 30 -1.68 0.76 18.47
N GLU A 31 -2.52 0.84 17.44
CA GLU A 31 -3.52 -0.18 17.08
C GLU A 31 -3.58 -0.41 15.55
N THR A 32 -3.61 -1.68 15.15
CA THR A 32 -3.82 -2.09 13.75
C THR A 32 -5.30 -2.27 13.47
N ASP A 33 -5.80 -1.53 12.49
CA ASP A 33 -7.19 -1.58 12.01
C ASP A 33 -7.46 -2.87 11.21
N TYR A 34 -6.49 -3.31 10.41
CA TYR A 34 -6.57 -4.56 9.64
C TYR A 34 -5.22 -5.26 9.50
N ILE A 35 -5.24 -6.60 9.57
CA ILE A 35 -4.13 -7.49 9.23
C ILE A 35 -4.68 -8.68 8.46
N GLY A 36 -4.31 -8.84 7.19
CA GLY A 36 -4.78 -9.94 6.37
C GLY A 36 -4.23 -9.94 4.94
N ALA A 37 -4.65 -10.91 4.14
CA ALA A 37 -4.24 -11.07 2.74
C ALA A 37 -5.34 -10.71 1.73
N ASP A 38 -6.54 -10.36 2.20
CA ASP A 38 -7.63 -9.90 1.34
C ASP A 38 -7.40 -8.43 0.95
N PRO A 39 -7.34 -8.10 -0.35
CA PRO A 39 -7.10 -6.73 -0.82
C PRO A 39 -8.34 -5.84 -0.80
N ASP A 40 -9.57 -6.39 -0.76
CA ASP A 40 -10.78 -5.59 -0.66
C ASP A 40 -11.05 -5.21 0.82
N GLU A 41 -10.80 -6.11 1.79
CA GLU A 41 -10.80 -5.75 3.23
C GLU A 41 -9.67 -4.75 3.56
N ALA A 42 -8.48 -4.90 2.95
CA ALA A 42 -7.40 -3.93 3.08
C ALA A 42 -7.78 -2.54 2.55
N LEU A 43 -8.53 -2.48 1.45
CA LEU A 43 -8.99 -1.23 0.85
C LEU A 43 -10.03 -0.54 1.76
N GLU A 44 -10.99 -1.28 2.29
CA GLU A 44 -12.00 -0.75 3.22
C GLU A 44 -11.37 -0.11 4.46
N ALA A 45 -10.37 -0.78 5.06
CA ALA A 45 -9.59 -0.24 6.18
C ALA A 45 -8.85 1.05 5.80
N LEU A 46 -8.18 1.09 4.64
CA LEU A 46 -7.38 2.24 4.21
C LEU A 46 -8.23 3.45 3.77
N GLU A 47 -9.49 3.23 3.39
CA GLU A 47 -10.46 4.29 3.07
C GLU A 47 -11.30 4.74 4.28
N ALA A 48 -11.13 4.12 5.46
CA ALA A 48 -11.91 4.44 6.66
C ALA A 48 -11.59 5.80 7.30
N CYS A 49 -10.43 6.39 7.00
CA CYS A 49 -9.99 7.70 7.51
C CYS A 49 -9.20 8.50 6.45
N ASP A 50 -9.04 9.81 6.70
CA ASP A 50 -8.36 10.73 5.77
C ASP A 50 -6.85 10.46 5.64
N VAL A 51 -6.22 9.79 6.62
CA VAL A 51 -4.80 9.40 6.59
C VAL A 51 -4.64 8.02 7.22
N MET A 52 -4.02 7.09 6.50
CA MET A 52 -3.78 5.71 6.94
C MET A 52 -2.38 5.26 6.53
N ASN A 53 -1.77 4.35 7.30
CA ASN A 53 -0.50 3.71 6.95
C ASN A 53 -0.73 2.28 6.48
N LEU A 54 -0.12 1.91 5.35
CA LEU A 54 -0.07 0.55 4.83
C LEU A 54 1.37 0.01 4.92
N VAL A 55 1.58 -1.03 5.73
CA VAL A 55 2.76 -1.89 5.63
C VAL A 55 2.40 -3.16 4.87
N VAL A 56 3.27 -3.55 3.92
CA VAL A 56 3.11 -4.81 3.18
C VAL A 56 4.24 -5.76 3.53
N LEU A 57 3.89 -7.01 3.84
CA LEU A 57 4.80 -8.09 4.16
C LEU A 57 4.78 -9.15 3.04
N ASP A 58 5.91 -9.83 2.82
CA ASP A 58 5.95 -11.01 1.95
C ASP A 58 5.43 -12.28 2.65
N VAL A 59 5.39 -13.39 1.91
CA VAL A 59 4.99 -14.73 2.42
C VAL A 59 5.84 -15.25 3.59
N ALA A 60 7.00 -14.67 3.86
CA ALA A 60 7.86 -14.99 5.00
C ALA A 60 7.69 -13.99 6.17
N GLY A 61 6.77 -13.04 6.06
CA GLY A 61 6.54 -11.97 7.04
C GLY A 61 7.56 -10.83 6.97
N ALA A 62 8.43 -10.79 5.96
CA ALA A 62 9.42 -9.72 5.83
C ALA A 62 8.82 -8.48 5.14
N ARG A 63 9.04 -7.29 5.71
CA ARG A 63 8.51 -6.03 5.17
C ARG A 63 9.02 -5.77 3.75
N MET A 64 8.08 -5.68 2.81
CA MET A 64 8.32 -5.27 1.43
C MET A 64 8.34 -3.75 1.29
N GLY A 65 7.32 -3.07 1.82
CA GLY A 65 7.15 -1.62 1.68
C GLY A 65 6.30 -1.00 2.80
N TRP A 66 6.29 0.32 2.84
CA TRP A 66 5.43 1.17 3.66
C TRP A 66 4.95 2.35 2.82
N VAL A 67 3.64 2.41 2.58
CA VAL A 67 2.97 3.49 1.86
C VAL A 67 2.06 4.24 2.84
N LEU A 68 2.15 5.57 2.86
CA LEU A 68 1.14 6.43 3.47
C LEU A 68 0.01 6.62 2.46
N ILE A 69 -1.21 6.38 2.90
CA ILE A 69 -2.44 6.62 2.16
C ILE A 69 -3.04 7.91 2.70
N VAL A 70 -3.31 8.86 1.82
CA VAL A 70 -4.03 10.09 2.13
C VAL A 70 -5.28 10.12 1.27
N THR A 71 -6.42 10.21 1.93
CA THR A 71 -7.77 9.94 1.42
C THR A 71 -8.66 11.17 1.60
N GLU A 72 -8.09 12.37 1.44
CA GLU A 72 -8.80 13.62 1.64
C GLU A 72 -9.90 13.84 0.57
N ARG A 73 -11.03 14.41 1.01
CA ARG A 73 -12.20 14.62 0.15
C ARG A 73 -11.90 15.60 -1.00
N GLY A 74 -11.70 15.04 -2.19
CA GLY A 74 -11.45 15.79 -3.43
C GLY A 74 -9.99 15.74 -3.91
N GLN A 75 -9.13 14.97 -3.24
CA GLN A 75 -7.80 14.61 -3.70
C GLN A 75 -7.86 13.76 -4.98
N ASP A 76 -6.81 13.83 -5.81
CA ASP A 76 -6.66 12.97 -6.97
C ASP A 76 -6.30 11.53 -6.52
N PRO A 77 -7.01 10.49 -6.97
CA PRO A 77 -6.63 9.09 -6.71
C PRO A 77 -5.21 8.71 -7.17
N GLU A 78 -4.62 9.43 -8.13
CA GLU A 78 -3.20 9.25 -8.51
C GLU A 78 -2.21 9.86 -7.47
N GLU A 79 -2.68 10.77 -6.61
CA GLU A 79 -1.90 11.42 -5.53
C GLU A 79 -2.24 10.84 -4.14
N GLN A 80 -3.10 9.82 -4.05
CA GLN A 80 -3.54 9.17 -2.82
C GLN A 80 -2.42 8.43 -2.06
N MET A 81 -1.32 8.08 -2.75
CA MET A 81 -0.23 7.24 -2.23
C MET A 81 1.10 8.01 -2.16
N ALA A 82 1.64 8.15 -0.95
CA ALA A 82 3.02 8.59 -0.73
C ALA A 82 3.87 7.41 -0.22
N ASP A 83 4.80 6.91 -1.05
CA ASP A 83 5.75 5.86 -0.64
C ASP A 83 6.87 6.46 0.21
N TYR A 84 6.99 6.01 1.46
CA TYR A 84 8.07 6.41 2.38
C TYR A 84 9.23 5.40 2.38
N THR A 85 9.17 4.36 1.56
CA THR A 85 10.19 3.31 1.47
C THR A 85 11.35 3.70 0.56
N ALA A 86 12.28 4.52 1.08
CA ALA A 86 13.49 4.96 0.38
C ALA A 86 14.36 3.82 -0.24
N THR A 87 14.19 2.58 0.21
CA THR A 87 14.91 1.38 -0.29
C THR A 87 14.01 0.14 -0.36
N GLY A 88 12.70 0.32 -0.59
CA GLY A 88 11.73 -0.78 -0.54
C GLY A 88 11.75 -1.74 -1.73
N ARG A 89 11.21 -2.95 -1.48
CA ARG A 89 10.34 -3.59 -2.47
C ARG A 89 9.06 -2.74 -2.60
N ILE A 90 8.14 -3.08 -3.50
CA ILE A 90 6.98 -2.24 -3.89
C ILE A 90 7.38 -0.94 -4.62
N ASN A 91 8.55 -0.36 -4.34
CA ASN A 91 9.11 0.71 -5.18
C ASN A 91 9.23 0.24 -6.65
N PHE A 92 9.51 -1.04 -6.91
CA PHE A 92 9.47 -1.64 -8.26
C PHE A 92 8.05 -1.77 -8.89
N LEU A 93 6.99 -1.59 -8.11
CA LEU A 93 5.59 -1.53 -8.58
C LEU A 93 5.14 -0.08 -8.81
N LEU A 94 5.66 0.84 -8.00
CA LEU A 94 5.32 2.27 -7.99
C LEU A 94 6.22 3.12 -8.92
N SER A 95 7.38 2.59 -9.30
CA SER A 95 8.34 3.15 -10.26
C SER A 95 8.35 2.40 -11.59
N ASP A 96 8.70 3.08 -12.68
CA ASP A 96 8.95 2.47 -13.99
C ASP A 96 10.12 1.46 -13.95
N PRO A 97 10.11 0.41 -14.80
CA PRO A 97 11.09 -0.67 -14.76
C PRO A 97 12.50 -0.31 -15.27
N GLU A 98 12.86 0.98 -15.41
CA GLU A 98 14.19 1.42 -15.85
C GLU A 98 15.22 1.58 -14.70
N PHE A 99 14.81 1.40 -13.44
CA PHE A 99 15.69 1.58 -12.27
C PHE A 99 15.62 0.43 -11.24
N ALA A 100 15.58 -0.82 -11.72
CA ALA A 100 15.75 -2.04 -10.93
C ALA A 100 17.05 -2.78 -11.31
#